data_AF-A0A3P8WTN9-F1
#
_entry.id   AF-A0A3P8WTN9-F1
#
_cell.length_a   1.000
_cell.length_b   1.000
_cell.length_c   1.000
_cell.angle_alpha   90.00
_cell.angle_beta   90.00
_cell.angle_gamma   90.00
#
_symmetry.space_group_name_H-M   'P 1'
#
loop_
_entity.id
_entity.type
_entity.pdbx_description
1 polymer ?
#
loop_
_entity_poly.entity_id
_entity_poly.type
_entity_poly.pdbx_seq_one_letter_code
_entity_poly.pdbx_strand_id
1 'polypeptide(L)'
;MNGETEYKEGEEEEVNNGLQCETVEVLSSLKNSPIPVNENETEEIPGECESNLDQENPGSTSGEPTVDEADFKPTDSSEDCFQPVKGSTNEGLKVNNQEISNQEDSVDNNSNNQPAANHSETLQCERSASPAHEAEGRAGEEEEEEEEEEEEEGELAAVDLSPCVDINYEEYMHLLEELLEEKEEVSQRNSQLQVKLAEYLRRKTREDLQLDREIPVSEQQQEYERCMDILSERKQQFAAETEAAQQKTEELRLLSQENLEKVDNEWKAFMALKQQVAVAALSRCLGKTEALAKAEATLATEQLRQDELVKLRMRHIKLKMKIHRLKVELQEVEEHGRDPLQLQYRQLQTARLEQKKQAEKENEECMKLQAKIISSLEVLTNIKEKLSWCQKEVKVKGEQLAEVEATVARKRHILTRTKKERNRLQRDNQRLKECRGLLGNMVLLRDFEKTADFCNLLEEQLEELKCRQAELVFSCGRWRKKMNISQ
;
A
#
# COMPACT_ATOMS: atom_id res chain seq x y z
N MET A 1 45.04 -25.03 -40.58
CA MET A 1 43.89 -24.44 -41.30
C MET A 1 43.77 -23.00 -40.87
N ASN A 2 43.55 -22.12 -41.84
CA ASN A 2 43.45 -20.65 -41.74
C ASN A 2 42.18 -20.28 -40.95
N GLY A 3 41.98 -19.06 -40.43
CA GLY A 3 42.79 -17.83 -40.37
C GLY A 3 42.31 -17.00 -39.15
N GLU A 4 43.13 -16.16 -38.55
CA GLU A 4 43.34 -14.75 -38.95
C GLU A 4 42.05 -13.91 -39.02
N THR A 5 41.88 -13.03 -38.02
CA THR A 5 41.55 -11.62 -38.26
C THR A 5 42.08 -10.78 -37.09
N GLU A 6 42.83 -9.74 -37.43
CA GLU A 6 43.54 -8.82 -36.54
C GLU A 6 43.13 -7.38 -36.93
N TYR A 7 43.47 -6.38 -36.12
CA TYR A 7 43.35 -4.93 -36.37
C TYR A 7 41.95 -4.30 -36.14
N LYS A 8 41.80 -3.07 -35.62
CA LYS A 8 42.78 -2.01 -35.26
C LYS A 8 42.22 -0.96 -34.28
N GLU A 9 43.13 -0.25 -33.60
CA GLU A 9 43.14 1.18 -33.17
C GLU A 9 41.84 1.91 -32.72
N GLY A 10 41.82 2.79 -31.71
CA GLY A 10 42.89 3.26 -30.80
C GLY A 10 43.27 4.75 -30.92
N GLU A 11 42.36 5.68 -30.61
CA GLU A 11 42.59 7.13 -30.40
C GLU A 11 41.71 7.56 -29.21
N GLU A 12 42.26 7.96 -28.05
CA GLU A 12 42.84 9.27 -27.64
C GLU A 12 41.83 10.21 -26.94
N GLU A 13 42.29 10.84 -25.86
CA GLU A 13 41.50 11.72 -24.99
C GLU A 13 41.46 13.15 -25.56
N GLU A 14 40.33 13.86 -25.43
CA GLU A 14 40.41 15.32 -25.28
C GLU A 14 39.42 15.85 -24.23
N VAL A 15 39.99 16.53 -23.23
CA VAL A 15 39.27 17.24 -22.18
C VAL A 15 38.93 18.63 -22.70
N ASN A 16 37.68 19.10 -22.54
CA ASN A 16 37.44 20.54 -22.56
C ASN A 16 36.39 21.01 -21.54
N ASN A 17 36.84 21.90 -20.67
CA ASN A 17 36.02 22.58 -19.67
C ASN A 17 35.41 23.85 -20.28
N GLY A 18 34.15 24.18 -19.95
CA GLY A 18 33.55 25.38 -20.54
C GLY A 18 32.15 25.74 -20.07
N LEU A 19 31.89 25.79 -18.75
CA LEU A 19 30.71 26.49 -18.22
C LEU A 19 31.13 27.55 -17.20
N GLN A 20 30.71 28.78 -17.48
CA GLN A 20 31.09 29.99 -16.76
C GLN A 20 30.30 30.10 -15.45
N CYS A 21 30.97 30.54 -14.38
CA CYS A 21 30.31 31.00 -13.15
C CYS A 21 30.63 32.48 -12.96
N GLU A 22 29.65 33.35 -13.22
CA GLU A 22 29.67 34.74 -12.77
C GLU A 22 28.97 34.85 -11.40
N THR A 23 29.76 35.25 -10.40
CA THR A 23 29.40 36.13 -9.28
C THR A 23 27.92 36.35 -8.92
N VAL A 24 27.53 35.91 -7.71
CA VAL A 24 26.92 36.81 -6.71
C VAL A 24 27.53 36.48 -5.33
N GLU A 25 27.92 37.53 -4.60
CA GLU A 25 28.55 37.47 -3.28
C GLU A 25 27.56 37.94 -2.18
N VAL A 26 27.94 37.80 -0.90
CA VAL A 26 27.28 38.37 0.30
C VAL A 26 25.91 37.74 0.67
N LEU A 27 25.78 36.94 1.73
CA LEU A 27 25.76 37.42 3.13
C LEU A 27 26.07 36.31 4.14
N SER A 28 27.02 36.57 5.03
CA SER A 28 27.28 35.78 6.24
C SER A 28 26.54 36.38 7.44
N SER A 29 25.82 35.56 8.21
CA SER A 29 25.34 35.92 9.56
C SER A 29 25.01 34.68 10.39
N LEU A 30 26.02 34.18 11.08
CA LEU A 30 25.89 33.26 12.21
C LEU A 30 26.19 34.08 13.48
N LYS A 31 25.23 34.16 14.42
CA LYS A 31 25.47 33.98 15.89
C LYS A 31 24.28 34.35 16.79
N ASN A 32 24.00 33.41 17.70
CA ASN A 32 23.68 33.59 19.12
C ASN A 32 22.33 34.21 19.55
N SER A 33 21.41 33.33 19.98
CA SER A 33 20.49 33.63 21.07
C SER A 33 21.19 33.55 22.44
N PRO A 34 20.74 34.32 23.44
CA PRO A 34 20.86 33.94 24.84
C PRO A 34 19.49 33.84 25.54
N ILE A 35 19.42 32.92 26.50
CA ILE A 35 18.33 32.69 27.46
C ILE A 35 18.43 33.74 28.59
N PRO A 36 17.31 34.16 29.19
CA PRO A 36 17.29 34.44 30.62
C PRO A 36 16.27 33.59 31.39
N VAL A 37 16.54 33.39 32.68
CA VAL A 37 15.79 32.58 33.66
C VAL A 37 15.64 33.43 34.93
N ASN A 38 14.52 33.24 35.66
CA ASN A 38 14.23 33.75 37.02
C ASN A 38 13.99 35.28 37.18
N GLU A 39 13.20 35.79 38.14
CA GLU A 39 12.39 35.18 39.23
C GLU A 39 11.31 36.15 39.78
N ASN A 40 10.36 35.60 40.57
CA ASN A 40 9.55 36.22 41.66
C ASN A 40 8.41 37.22 41.32
N GLU A 41 7.15 36.89 41.66
CA GLU A 41 6.36 37.24 42.89
C GLU A 41 5.51 38.54 42.64
N THR A 42 4.21 38.65 42.97
CA THR A 42 3.42 38.27 44.17
C THR A 42 1.90 38.40 43.87
N GLU A 43 1.03 37.71 44.65
CA GLU A 43 -0.33 38.11 45.15
C GLU A 43 -1.42 38.73 44.22
N GLU A 44 -2.74 38.68 44.47
CA GLU A 44 -3.70 37.76 45.12
C GLU A 44 -5.13 38.38 44.99
N ILE A 45 -6.04 37.71 44.27
CA ILE A 45 -7.52 37.63 44.47
C ILE A 45 -8.40 38.96 44.41
N PRO A 46 -9.76 38.98 44.60
CA PRO A 46 -10.68 39.37 43.49
C PRO A 46 -11.79 40.42 43.80
N GLY A 47 -12.64 40.70 42.81
CA GLY A 47 -14.00 41.29 42.95
C GLY A 47 -14.69 41.31 41.56
N GLU A 48 -15.76 40.54 41.32
CA GLU A 48 -17.17 40.71 41.71
C GLU A 48 -18.00 41.59 40.75
N CYS A 49 -19.10 41.02 40.23
CA CYS A 49 -20.45 41.61 39.98
C CYS A 49 -20.59 42.91 39.12
N GLU A 50 -21.69 43.21 38.41
CA GLU A 50 -22.98 42.53 38.20
C GLU A 50 -23.75 43.16 36.98
N SER A 51 -24.71 42.41 36.44
CA SER A 51 -26.05 42.87 36.00
C SER A 51 -26.29 44.01 34.96
N ASN A 52 -26.96 43.62 33.86
CA ASN A 52 -28.34 44.02 33.48
C ASN A 52 -28.75 45.34 32.75
N LEU A 53 -29.62 45.10 31.74
CA LEU A 53 -30.83 45.80 31.27
C LEU A 53 -30.80 47.17 30.53
N ASP A 54 -31.25 47.12 29.27
CA ASP A 54 -32.40 47.83 28.62
C ASP A 54 -32.68 49.33 28.83
N GLN A 55 -32.75 50.07 27.71
CA GLN A 55 -33.88 50.92 27.24
C GLN A 55 -33.53 51.50 25.84
N GLU A 56 -34.29 51.21 24.77
CA GLU A 56 -35.57 51.79 24.30
C GLU A 56 -35.48 53.08 23.43
N ASN A 57 -35.94 52.93 22.17
CA ASN A 57 -36.72 53.90 21.36
C ASN A 57 -36.06 55.22 20.81
N PRO A 58 -36.70 55.94 19.86
CA PRO A 58 -37.17 55.49 18.54
C PRO A 58 -36.78 56.45 17.38
N GLY A 59 -37.00 56.03 16.12
CA GLY A 59 -36.92 56.90 14.94
C GLY A 59 -38.09 56.67 13.98
N SER A 60 -38.79 57.73 13.57
CA SER A 60 -40.08 57.67 12.85
C SER A 60 -40.09 58.48 11.55
N THR A 61 -40.58 57.86 10.46
CA THR A 61 -41.09 58.49 9.22
C THR A 61 -42.02 57.47 8.53
N SER A 62 -43.34 57.65 8.48
CA SER A 62 -44.10 58.61 7.63
C SER A 62 -44.13 58.23 6.13
N GLY A 63 -45.25 57.67 5.65
CA GLY A 63 -45.47 57.41 4.21
C GLY A 63 -46.65 56.48 3.86
N GLU A 64 -47.87 57.00 3.91
CA GLU A 64 -49.10 56.45 3.28
C GLU A 64 -49.52 57.39 2.12
N PRO A 65 -50.54 57.10 1.28
CA PRO A 65 -51.12 55.82 0.89
C PRO A 65 -51.35 55.70 -0.65
N THR A 66 -51.74 54.52 -1.15
CA THR A 66 -52.65 54.42 -2.32
C THR A 66 -53.59 53.23 -2.16
N VAL A 67 -54.88 53.48 -2.40
CA VAL A 67 -55.99 52.53 -2.34
C VAL A 67 -56.16 51.87 -3.71
N ASP A 68 -56.55 50.59 -3.75
CA ASP A 68 -57.59 50.16 -4.70
C ASP A 68 -58.29 48.88 -4.20
N GLU A 69 -59.59 48.82 -4.50
CA GLU A 69 -60.57 47.94 -3.87
C GLU A 69 -61.20 47.03 -4.94
N ALA A 70 -61.10 45.71 -4.81
CA ALA A 70 -61.62 44.76 -5.80
C ALA A 70 -62.33 43.57 -5.14
N ASP A 71 -63.65 43.73 -5.05
CA ASP A 71 -64.70 42.79 -4.69
C ASP A 71 -64.56 41.38 -5.33
N PHE A 72 -64.67 40.31 -4.53
CA PHE A 72 -64.96 38.95 -5.03
C PHE A 72 -65.80 38.15 -4.03
N LYS A 73 -66.99 37.72 -4.47
CA LYS A 73 -67.95 36.94 -3.68
C LYS A 73 -67.61 35.43 -3.66
N PRO A 74 -68.02 34.70 -2.61
CA PRO A 74 -67.92 33.24 -2.58
C PRO A 74 -69.09 32.56 -3.30
N THR A 75 -68.84 31.40 -3.91
CA THR A 75 -69.86 30.45 -4.38
C THR A 75 -69.68 29.11 -3.68
N ASP A 76 -70.70 28.70 -2.91
CA ASP A 76 -70.84 27.33 -2.39
C ASP A 76 -71.43 26.41 -3.48
N SER A 77 -70.98 25.15 -3.53
CA SER A 77 -71.78 24.04 -4.05
C SER A 77 -71.26 22.68 -3.57
N SER A 78 -72.16 21.86 -2.99
CA SER A 78 -72.24 20.38 -2.99
C SER A 78 -70.93 19.57 -2.96
N GLU A 79 -70.64 18.80 -1.91
CA GLU A 79 -71.23 17.48 -1.61
C GLU A 79 -70.75 16.33 -2.53
N ASP A 80 -70.03 15.41 -1.87
CA ASP A 80 -70.06 13.94 -1.98
C ASP A 80 -69.72 13.23 -3.31
N CYS A 81 -68.70 12.35 -3.27
CA CYS A 81 -68.88 10.89 -3.27
C CYS A 81 -67.52 10.16 -3.32
N PHE A 82 -67.41 9.02 -2.63
CA PHE A 82 -66.30 8.07 -2.80
C PHE A 82 -66.48 7.25 -4.09
N GLN A 83 -65.38 6.79 -4.72
CA GLN A 83 -65.15 5.38 -5.12
C GLN A 83 -63.75 5.20 -5.78
N PRO A 84 -63.17 3.98 -5.79
CA PRO A 84 -61.77 3.74 -6.15
C PRO A 84 -61.58 3.25 -7.60
N VAL A 85 -60.40 3.49 -8.18
CA VAL A 85 -60.01 2.92 -9.48
C VAL A 85 -58.96 1.82 -9.28
N LYS A 86 -59.36 0.57 -9.49
CA LYS A 86 -58.44 -0.51 -9.86
C LYS A 86 -58.06 -0.34 -11.34
N GLY A 87 -56.82 -0.69 -11.69
CA GLY A 87 -56.25 -0.37 -13.00
C GLY A 87 -56.79 -1.19 -14.16
N SER A 88 -56.32 -0.85 -15.36
CA SER A 88 -56.35 -1.74 -16.53
C SER A 88 -55.01 -1.71 -17.24
N THR A 89 -54.52 -2.90 -17.51
CA THR A 89 -53.56 -3.23 -18.57
C THR A 89 -54.06 -2.79 -19.95
N ASN A 90 -53.19 -2.32 -20.84
CA ASN A 90 -52.76 -3.03 -22.07
C ASN A 90 -52.09 -2.10 -23.11
N GLU A 91 -51.35 -2.73 -24.03
CA GLU A 91 -50.85 -2.24 -25.32
C GLU A 91 -49.81 -1.07 -25.27
N GLY A 92 -48.63 -1.13 -25.89
CA GLY A 92 -48.05 -2.15 -26.78
C GLY A 92 -47.91 -1.67 -28.21
N LEU A 93 -46.94 -0.79 -28.51
CA LEU A 93 -46.63 -0.35 -29.88
C LEU A 93 -45.13 -0.09 -30.12
N LYS A 94 -44.56 -0.93 -30.99
CA LYS A 94 -43.48 -0.70 -31.97
C LYS A 94 -42.26 0.18 -31.62
N VAL A 95 -41.12 -0.51 -31.52
CA VAL A 95 -39.95 -0.39 -32.42
C VAL A 95 -39.67 0.98 -33.04
N ASN A 96 -38.49 1.52 -32.75
CA ASN A 96 -37.65 2.11 -33.79
C ASN A 96 -36.17 1.82 -33.51
N ASN A 97 -35.50 1.09 -34.42
CA ASN A 97 -34.04 0.95 -34.41
C ASN A 97 -33.44 2.22 -35.04
N GLN A 98 -32.28 2.64 -34.55
CA GLN A 98 -31.38 3.48 -35.34
C GLN A 98 -29.94 3.03 -35.12
N GLU A 99 -29.41 2.30 -36.10
CA GLU A 99 -27.99 1.99 -36.20
C GLU A 99 -27.19 3.27 -36.44
N ILE A 100 -26.01 3.37 -35.81
CA ILE A 100 -24.90 4.15 -36.37
C ILE A 100 -23.66 3.26 -36.40
N SER A 101 -23.17 3.09 -37.63
CA SER A 101 -21.98 2.35 -38.06
C SER A 101 -20.69 2.68 -37.30
N ASN A 102 -19.94 1.61 -37.00
CA ASN A 102 -18.49 1.37 -37.18
C ASN A 102 -17.51 2.57 -37.23
N GLN A 103 -16.35 2.43 -36.59
CA GLN A 103 -15.06 2.30 -37.32
C GLN A 103 -13.92 1.72 -36.43
N GLU A 104 -13.18 0.71 -36.94
CA GLU A 104 -11.73 0.33 -36.81
C GLU A 104 -10.99 0.51 -35.43
N ASP A 105 -9.92 -0.18 -34.99
CA ASP A 105 -8.93 -1.18 -35.49
C ASP A 105 -8.13 -1.71 -34.24
N SER A 106 -7.24 -2.71 -34.20
CA SER A 106 -6.82 -3.84 -35.06
C SER A 106 -6.01 -4.89 -34.25
N VAL A 107 -5.76 -6.07 -34.86
CA VAL A 107 -4.52 -6.91 -34.83
C VAL A 107 -3.64 -6.91 -33.54
N ASP A 108 -3.53 -8.04 -32.84
CA ASP A 108 -2.44 -9.02 -33.11
C ASP A 108 -2.58 -10.37 -32.37
N ASN A 109 -2.09 -11.44 -32.99
CA ASN A 109 -2.02 -12.81 -32.44
C ASN A 109 -0.56 -13.18 -32.16
N ASN A 110 -0.24 -13.81 -31.03
CA ASN A 110 0.89 -14.75 -31.03
C ASN A 110 0.80 -15.85 -29.96
N SER A 111 0.79 -17.10 -30.42
CA SER A 111 0.93 -18.30 -29.61
C SER A 111 2.32 -18.88 -29.80
N ASN A 112 3.06 -19.16 -28.72
CA ASN A 112 4.04 -20.24 -28.77
C ASN A 112 4.42 -20.77 -27.37
N ASN A 113 4.19 -22.07 -27.13
CA ASN A 113 5.25 -23.06 -26.83
C ASN A 113 4.70 -24.33 -26.15
N GLN A 114 5.01 -25.46 -26.79
CA GLN A 114 5.07 -26.83 -26.29
C GLN A 114 6.46 -27.38 -26.75
N PRO A 115 6.92 -28.62 -26.41
CA PRO A 115 6.36 -29.66 -25.55
C PRO A 115 7.40 -30.36 -24.60
N ALA A 116 6.96 -31.48 -24.01
CA ALA A 116 7.71 -32.74 -23.77
C ALA A 116 8.52 -32.98 -22.47
N ALA A 117 8.10 -34.00 -21.71
CA ALA A 117 8.97 -34.88 -20.91
C ALA A 117 8.31 -36.26 -20.62
N ASN A 118 9.10 -37.31 -20.81
CA ASN A 118 8.77 -38.74 -20.91
C ASN A 118 8.34 -39.50 -19.61
N HIS A 119 7.55 -40.56 -19.83
CA HIS A 119 7.58 -41.94 -19.27
C HIS A 119 8.26 -42.30 -17.93
N SER A 120 7.54 -43.07 -17.09
CA SER A 120 7.77 -44.51 -16.76
C SER A 120 6.93 -44.94 -15.54
N GLU A 121 6.00 -45.90 -15.66
CA GLU A 121 6.16 -47.34 -15.37
C GLU A 121 6.62 -47.72 -13.95
N THR A 122 5.79 -48.53 -13.22
CA THR A 122 6.19 -49.70 -12.39
C THR A 122 4.97 -50.27 -11.61
N LEU A 123 4.62 -51.56 -11.88
CA LEU A 123 4.19 -52.69 -10.99
C LEU A 123 3.27 -52.44 -9.77
N GLN A 124 2.39 -53.32 -9.25
CA GLN A 124 2.04 -54.78 -9.37
C GLN A 124 0.55 -54.90 -8.92
N CYS A 125 -0.36 -55.69 -9.51
CA CYS A 125 -0.56 -57.15 -9.52
C CYS A 125 -1.02 -57.82 -8.18
N GLU A 126 -1.99 -58.75 -8.31
CA GLU A 126 -2.64 -59.66 -7.32
C GLU A 126 -3.85 -59.09 -6.53
N ARG A 127 -5.02 -59.73 -6.33
CA ARG A 127 -5.62 -61.09 -6.49
C ARG A 127 -7.01 -60.99 -5.78
N SER A 128 -8.16 -61.61 -6.11
CA SER A 128 -8.55 -63.02 -6.33
C SER A 128 -9.99 -63.02 -6.95
N ALA A 129 -10.36 -63.86 -7.93
CA ALA A 129 -10.96 -65.21 -7.82
C ALA A 129 -12.49 -65.32 -7.56
N SER A 130 -13.20 -65.90 -8.55
CA SER A 130 -14.52 -66.59 -8.73
C SER A 130 -15.41 -66.98 -7.51
N PRO A 131 -16.74 -67.33 -7.62
CA PRO A 131 -17.56 -67.95 -8.71
C PRO A 131 -18.82 -67.13 -9.13
N ALA A 132 -19.75 -67.46 -10.06
CA ALA A 132 -20.30 -68.66 -10.75
C ALA A 132 -21.61 -69.28 -10.15
N HIS A 133 -22.64 -69.51 -11.01
CA HIS A 133 -23.96 -70.19 -10.80
C HIS A 133 -24.94 -69.55 -9.78
N GLU A 134 -26.28 -69.69 -9.81
CA GLU A 134 -27.32 -70.21 -10.75
C GLU A 134 -28.70 -69.58 -10.37
N ALA A 135 -29.57 -69.15 -11.28
CA ALA A 135 -30.74 -69.86 -11.90
C ALA A 135 -32.08 -69.85 -11.11
N GLU A 136 -33.16 -70.10 -11.85
CA GLU A 136 -34.60 -70.04 -11.49
C GLU A 136 -35.19 -68.62 -11.23
N GLY A 137 -36.27 -68.17 -11.86
CA GLY A 137 -37.02 -68.72 -13.00
C GLY A 137 -38.51 -68.31 -12.99
N ARG A 138 -39.03 -67.72 -14.08
CA ARG A 138 -40.46 -67.83 -14.43
C ARG A 138 -40.70 -67.56 -15.92
N ALA A 139 -41.40 -68.49 -16.56
CA ALA A 139 -41.84 -68.40 -17.95
C ALA A 139 -43.27 -67.85 -18.09
N GLY A 140 -43.61 -67.49 -19.32
CA GLY A 140 -44.90 -66.98 -19.81
C GLY A 140 -44.64 -66.39 -21.20
N GLU A 141 -44.53 -67.25 -22.21
CA GLU A 141 -45.63 -67.51 -23.15
C GLU A 141 -45.77 -66.35 -24.15
N GLU A 142 -44.91 -66.40 -25.18
CA GLU A 142 -45.10 -65.70 -26.45
C GLU A 142 -45.94 -66.64 -27.34
N GLU A 143 -47.10 -66.19 -27.80
CA GLU A 143 -47.82 -66.79 -28.93
C GLU A 143 -47.67 -65.86 -30.15
N GLU A 144 -47.38 -66.47 -31.29
CA GLU A 144 -47.28 -65.84 -32.61
C GLU A 144 -48.68 -65.64 -33.20
N GLU A 145 -48.97 -64.48 -33.79
CA GLU A 145 -49.83 -64.38 -34.98
C GLU A 145 -49.22 -63.37 -35.96
N GLU A 146 -49.13 -63.79 -37.23
CA GLU A 146 -48.56 -63.04 -38.37
C GLU A 146 -49.69 -62.32 -39.14
N GLU A 147 -49.53 -61.03 -39.45
CA GLU A 147 -50.20 -60.32 -40.57
C GLU A 147 -49.35 -59.07 -40.90
N GLU A 148 -49.10 -58.62 -42.13
CA GLU A 148 -49.09 -59.23 -43.47
C GLU A 148 -48.02 -58.45 -44.30
N GLU A 149 -47.37 -59.09 -45.28
CA GLU A 149 -46.47 -58.39 -46.22
C GLU A 149 -47.25 -57.85 -47.42
N GLU A 150 -47.18 -56.53 -47.70
CA GLU A 150 -47.37 -56.00 -49.06
C GLU A 150 -46.30 -54.95 -49.38
N GLU A 151 -45.24 -55.38 -50.08
CA GLU A 151 -44.45 -54.50 -50.96
C GLU A 151 -45.13 -54.45 -52.33
N GLU A 152 -45.52 -53.25 -52.81
CA GLU A 152 -45.89 -53.08 -54.23
C GLU A 152 -44.85 -52.21 -54.95
N GLU A 153 -43.97 -52.87 -55.71
CA GLU A 153 -43.09 -52.21 -56.68
C GLU A 153 -43.90 -51.72 -57.89
N GLY A 154 -43.98 -50.41 -58.09
CA GLY A 154 -44.64 -49.78 -59.24
C GLY A 154 -43.67 -49.23 -60.28
N GLU A 155 -43.24 -50.05 -61.24
CA GLU A 155 -42.55 -49.56 -62.45
C GLU A 155 -43.49 -48.63 -63.28
N LEU A 156 -43.08 -47.38 -63.52
CA LEU A 156 -43.78 -46.47 -64.44
C LEU A 156 -42.97 -46.21 -65.72
N ALA A 157 -43.24 -47.01 -66.75
CA ALA A 157 -42.66 -46.85 -68.07
C ALA A 157 -43.36 -45.76 -68.91
N ALA A 158 -42.68 -44.62 -69.05
CA ALA A 158 -42.68 -43.71 -70.21
C ALA A 158 -44.03 -43.19 -70.78
N VAL A 159 -44.37 -41.93 -70.45
CA VAL A 159 -45.10 -41.03 -71.35
C VAL A 159 -44.34 -39.71 -71.51
N ASP A 160 -43.81 -39.53 -72.72
CA ASP A 160 -43.33 -38.32 -73.40
C ASP A 160 -43.27 -36.98 -72.62
N LEU A 161 -42.05 -36.51 -72.34
CA LEU A 161 -41.74 -35.08 -72.30
C LEU A 161 -40.57 -34.76 -73.23
N SER A 162 -40.91 -34.09 -74.33
CA SER A 162 -40.00 -33.35 -75.20
C SER A 162 -39.11 -32.34 -74.46
N PRO A 163 -38.00 -31.89 -75.09
CA PRO A 163 -36.76 -31.59 -74.36
C PRO A 163 -36.57 -30.11 -74.00
N CYS A 164 -35.49 -29.86 -73.25
CA CYS A 164 -34.87 -28.56 -72.98
C CYS A 164 -35.61 -27.64 -71.99
N VAL A 165 -35.18 -27.69 -70.73
CA VAL A 165 -34.80 -26.49 -69.98
C VAL A 165 -33.57 -26.86 -69.15
N ASP A 166 -32.57 -25.97 -69.08
CA ASP A 166 -31.50 -26.04 -68.08
C ASP A 166 -32.11 -25.87 -66.68
N ILE A 167 -32.44 -26.98 -66.01
CA ILE A 167 -32.77 -26.95 -64.58
C ILE A 167 -31.48 -26.57 -63.86
N ASN A 168 -31.51 -25.42 -63.20
CA ASN A 168 -30.33 -24.72 -62.74
C ASN A 168 -29.60 -25.54 -61.65
N TYR A 169 -28.58 -26.30 -62.08
CA TYR A 169 -27.76 -27.14 -61.21
C TYR A 169 -27.09 -26.31 -60.10
N GLU A 170 -26.77 -25.05 -60.40
CA GLU A 170 -26.23 -24.09 -59.43
C GLU A 170 -27.26 -23.75 -58.33
N GLU A 171 -28.53 -23.53 -58.67
CA GLU A 171 -29.61 -23.33 -57.67
C GLU A 171 -29.83 -24.58 -56.81
N TYR A 172 -29.75 -25.78 -57.41
CA TYR A 172 -29.89 -27.03 -56.65
C TYR A 172 -28.68 -27.28 -55.72
N MET A 173 -27.47 -26.94 -56.16
CA MET A 173 -26.26 -27.01 -55.34
C MET A 173 -26.29 -25.99 -54.20
N HIS A 174 -26.71 -24.75 -54.47
CA HIS A 174 -26.90 -23.74 -53.41
C HIS A 174 -27.98 -24.14 -52.41
N LEU A 175 -29.12 -24.68 -52.85
CA LEU A 175 -30.16 -25.18 -51.94
C LEU A 175 -29.66 -26.34 -51.07
N LEU A 176 -28.80 -27.22 -51.61
CA LEU A 176 -28.19 -28.29 -50.83
C LEU A 176 -27.19 -27.74 -49.79
N GLU A 177 -26.45 -26.69 -50.13
CA GLU A 177 -25.52 -26.00 -49.23
C GLU A 177 -26.29 -25.27 -48.10
N GLU A 178 -27.34 -24.52 -48.42
CA GLU A 178 -28.26 -23.90 -47.45
C GLU A 178 -28.88 -24.93 -46.48
N LEU A 179 -29.33 -26.07 -46.99
CA LEU A 179 -29.89 -27.15 -46.15
C LEU A 179 -28.85 -27.84 -45.26
N LEU A 180 -27.58 -27.89 -45.70
CA LEU A 180 -26.48 -28.38 -44.87
C LEU A 180 -26.12 -27.38 -43.77
N GLU A 181 -26.11 -26.08 -44.08
CA GLU A 181 -25.94 -25.02 -43.08
C GLU A 181 -27.08 -25.01 -42.05
N GLU A 182 -28.35 -25.09 -42.47
CA GLU A 182 -29.49 -25.16 -41.55
C GLU A 182 -29.41 -26.40 -40.63
N LYS A 183 -29.02 -27.56 -41.19
CA LYS A 183 -28.78 -28.78 -40.40
C LYS A 183 -27.63 -28.62 -39.41
N GLU A 184 -26.53 -28.00 -39.80
CA GLU A 184 -25.38 -27.68 -38.95
C GLU A 184 -25.81 -26.75 -37.80
N GLU A 185 -26.54 -25.68 -38.08
CA GLU A 185 -27.08 -24.78 -37.06
C GLU A 185 -28.05 -25.48 -36.09
N VAL A 186 -28.97 -26.30 -36.59
CA VAL A 186 -29.93 -27.05 -35.75
C VAL A 186 -29.18 -28.08 -34.88
N SER A 187 -28.14 -28.73 -35.41
CA SER A 187 -27.25 -29.61 -34.64
C SER A 187 -26.50 -28.85 -33.54
N GLN A 188 -25.96 -27.67 -33.84
CA GLN A 188 -25.31 -26.80 -32.86
C GLN A 188 -26.28 -26.31 -31.77
N ARG A 189 -27.51 -25.90 -32.14
CA ARG A 189 -28.55 -25.52 -31.16
C ARG A 189 -28.96 -26.71 -30.29
N ASN A 190 -29.08 -27.91 -30.86
CA ASN A 190 -29.39 -29.14 -30.12
C ASN A 190 -28.27 -29.47 -29.11
N SER A 191 -27.00 -29.45 -29.52
CA SER A 191 -25.87 -29.71 -28.62
C SER A 191 -25.79 -28.69 -27.46
N GLN A 192 -26.02 -27.40 -27.74
CA GLN A 192 -26.11 -26.36 -26.70
C GLN A 192 -27.26 -26.60 -25.71
N LEU A 193 -28.42 -27.06 -26.19
CA LEU A 193 -29.56 -27.42 -25.34
C LEU A 193 -29.26 -28.67 -24.50
N GLN A 194 -28.60 -29.69 -25.06
CA GLN A 194 -28.16 -30.88 -24.31
C GLN A 194 -27.15 -30.52 -23.22
N VAL A 195 -26.19 -29.63 -23.47
CA VAL A 195 -25.25 -29.13 -22.45
C VAL A 195 -26.01 -28.39 -21.34
N LYS A 196 -26.92 -27.47 -21.69
CA LYS A 196 -27.76 -26.75 -20.71
C LYS A 196 -28.62 -27.71 -19.88
N LEU A 197 -29.18 -28.76 -20.49
CA LEU A 197 -29.95 -29.78 -19.80
C LEU A 197 -29.07 -30.60 -18.83
N ALA A 198 -27.88 -31.01 -19.26
CA ALA A 198 -26.92 -31.73 -18.42
C ALA A 198 -26.35 -30.87 -17.27
N GLU A 199 -26.25 -29.55 -17.44
CA GLU A 199 -25.94 -28.61 -16.37
C GLU A 199 -27.12 -28.44 -15.40
N TYR A 200 -28.34 -28.29 -15.91
CA TYR A 200 -29.55 -28.19 -15.08
C TYR A 200 -29.75 -29.44 -14.23
N LEU A 201 -29.62 -30.63 -14.83
CA LEU A 201 -29.72 -31.90 -14.12
C LEU A 201 -28.62 -32.04 -13.07
N ARG A 202 -27.35 -31.72 -13.37
CA ARG A 202 -26.28 -31.74 -12.36
C ARG A 202 -26.49 -30.73 -11.23
N ARG A 203 -27.06 -29.56 -11.53
CA ARG A 203 -27.39 -28.54 -10.52
C ARG A 203 -28.54 -29.02 -9.63
N LYS A 204 -29.60 -29.54 -10.23
CA LYS A 204 -30.74 -30.13 -9.52
C LYS A 204 -30.31 -31.30 -8.63
N THR A 205 -29.54 -32.27 -9.14
CA THR A 205 -29.05 -33.40 -8.32
C THR A 205 -28.18 -32.92 -7.15
N ARG A 206 -27.44 -31.82 -7.30
CA ARG A 206 -26.66 -31.23 -6.20
C ARG A 206 -27.55 -30.56 -5.15
N GLU A 207 -28.62 -29.91 -5.56
CA GLU A 207 -29.62 -29.29 -4.69
C GLU A 207 -30.47 -30.36 -3.97
N ASP A 208 -30.92 -31.39 -4.69
CA ASP A 208 -31.60 -32.56 -4.14
C ASP A 208 -30.70 -33.29 -3.11
N LEU A 209 -29.41 -33.50 -3.39
CA LEU A 209 -28.43 -34.08 -2.43
C LEU A 209 -28.08 -33.14 -1.24
N GLN A 210 -28.44 -31.87 -1.30
CA GLN A 210 -28.36 -30.95 -0.15
C GLN A 210 -29.64 -30.96 0.69
N LEU A 211 -30.78 -31.32 0.10
CA LEU A 211 -32.07 -31.50 0.77
C LEU A 211 -32.22 -32.89 1.40
N ASP A 212 -31.74 -33.95 0.73
CA ASP A 212 -31.73 -35.35 1.20
C ASP A 212 -30.67 -35.64 2.28
N ARG A 213 -29.98 -34.60 2.80
CA ARG A 213 -29.42 -34.69 4.15
C ARG A 213 -30.56 -34.57 5.15
N GLU A 214 -31.30 -35.66 5.32
CA GLU A 214 -32.40 -35.79 6.27
C GLU A 214 -31.98 -35.25 7.65
N ILE A 215 -32.40 -34.02 7.96
CA ILE A 215 -32.44 -33.53 9.32
C ILE A 215 -33.40 -34.48 10.04
N PRO A 216 -32.95 -35.22 11.07
CA PRO A 216 -33.76 -36.28 11.66
C PRO A 216 -35.11 -35.70 12.09
N VAL A 217 -36.21 -36.41 11.82
CA VAL A 217 -37.59 -35.88 11.95
C VAL A 217 -37.87 -35.25 13.33
N SER A 218 -37.19 -35.71 14.38
CA SER A 218 -37.19 -35.11 15.73
C SER A 218 -36.63 -33.67 15.78
N GLU A 219 -35.51 -33.39 15.11
CA GLU A 219 -34.92 -32.05 15.02
C GLU A 219 -35.82 -31.13 14.17
N GLN A 220 -36.38 -31.62 13.07
CA GLN A 220 -37.32 -30.86 12.24
C GLN A 220 -38.63 -30.55 12.99
N GLN A 221 -39.13 -31.48 13.82
CA GLN A 221 -40.27 -31.24 14.72
C GLN A 221 -39.93 -30.18 15.77
N GLN A 222 -38.75 -30.25 16.41
CA GLN A 222 -38.32 -29.22 17.38
C GLN A 222 -38.10 -27.85 16.73
N GLU A 223 -37.67 -27.78 15.47
CA GLU A 223 -37.57 -26.53 14.71
C GLU A 223 -38.94 -25.97 14.36
N TYR A 224 -39.90 -26.83 14.00
CA TYR A 224 -41.29 -26.44 13.79
C TYR A 224 -41.93 -25.93 15.09
N GLU A 225 -41.74 -26.64 16.21
CA GLU A 225 -42.18 -26.21 17.55
C GLU A 225 -41.58 -24.85 17.92
N ARG A 226 -40.26 -24.67 17.79
CA ARG A 226 -39.58 -23.38 17.99
C ARG A 226 -40.15 -22.27 17.09
N CYS A 227 -40.43 -22.56 15.82
CA CYS A 227 -41.06 -21.60 14.91
C CYS A 227 -42.49 -21.24 15.36
N MET A 228 -43.27 -22.22 15.81
CA MET A 228 -44.64 -22.02 16.30
C MET A 228 -44.67 -21.26 17.63
N ASP A 229 -43.73 -21.52 18.54
CA ASP A 229 -43.54 -20.79 19.78
C ASP A 229 -43.22 -19.32 19.49
N ILE A 230 -42.22 -19.05 18.63
CA ILE A 230 -41.87 -17.68 18.19
C ILE A 230 -43.09 -17.00 17.54
N LEU A 231 -43.83 -17.68 16.65
CA LEU A 231 -45.04 -17.12 16.04
C LEU A 231 -46.15 -16.83 17.07
N SER A 232 -46.27 -17.65 18.12
CA SER A 232 -47.22 -17.43 19.20
C SER A 232 -46.81 -16.23 20.08
N GLU A 233 -45.52 -16.12 20.41
CA GLU A 233 -44.96 -15.01 21.16
C GLU A 233 -45.13 -13.71 20.38
N ARG A 234 -44.81 -13.68 19.08
CA ARG A 234 -45.00 -12.49 18.24
C ARG A 234 -46.47 -12.10 18.09
N LYS A 235 -47.39 -13.07 18.03
CA LYS A 235 -48.84 -12.78 18.05
C LYS A 235 -49.28 -12.19 19.39
N GLN A 236 -48.75 -12.70 20.51
CA GLN A 236 -49.06 -12.18 21.85
C GLN A 236 -48.47 -10.77 22.06
N GLN A 237 -47.24 -10.53 21.62
CA GLN A 237 -46.61 -9.20 21.61
C GLN A 237 -47.44 -8.22 20.77
N PHE A 238 -47.79 -8.58 19.52
CA PHE A 238 -48.62 -7.74 18.66
C PHE A 238 -50.01 -7.46 19.25
N ALA A 239 -50.65 -8.45 19.89
CA ALA A 239 -51.93 -8.25 20.57
C ALA A 239 -51.80 -7.29 21.76
N ALA A 240 -50.79 -7.46 22.61
CA ALA A 240 -50.54 -6.59 23.76
C ALA A 240 -50.16 -5.16 23.34
N GLU A 241 -49.34 -4.99 22.30
CA GLU A 241 -49.02 -3.69 21.71
C GLU A 241 -50.26 -3.01 21.12
N THR A 242 -51.12 -3.77 20.43
CA THR A 242 -52.39 -3.27 19.89
C THR A 242 -53.34 -2.83 21.00
N GLU A 243 -53.48 -3.63 22.07
CA GLU A 243 -54.31 -3.28 23.22
C GLU A 243 -53.77 -2.04 23.95
N ALA A 244 -52.46 -1.96 24.21
CA ALA A 244 -51.84 -0.79 24.83
C ALA A 244 -51.98 0.48 23.97
N ALA A 245 -51.88 0.36 22.64
CA ALA A 245 -52.13 1.46 21.72
C ALA A 245 -53.62 1.90 21.71
N GLN A 246 -54.55 0.95 21.82
CA GLN A 246 -55.99 1.24 21.94
C GLN A 246 -56.30 1.95 23.26
N GLN A 247 -55.86 1.40 24.40
CA GLN A 247 -56.02 2.01 25.73
C GLN A 247 -55.50 3.45 25.75
N LYS A 248 -54.27 3.68 25.26
CA LYS A 248 -53.68 5.03 25.17
C LYS A 248 -54.46 5.96 24.23
N THR A 249 -55.06 5.43 23.16
CA THR A 249 -55.93 6.21 22.26
C THR A 249 -57.23 6.61 22.95
N GLU A 250 -57.82 5.73 23.74
CA GLU A 250 -59.02 6.01 24.53
C GLU A 250 -58.76 7.01 25.66
N GLU A 251 -57.64 6.89 26.39
CA GLU A 251 -57.19 7.86 27.39
C GLU A 251 -57.03 9.26 26.78
N LEU A 252 -56.32 9.38 25.65
CA LEU A 252 -56.15 10.66 24.95
C LEU A 252 -57.47 11.20 24.40
N ARG A 253 -58.39 10.33 23.96
CA ARG A 253 -59.75 10.72 23.52
C ARG A 253 -60.56 11.29 24.68
N LEU A 254 -60.55 10.64 25.84
CA LEU A 254 -61.25 11.10 27.05
C LEU A 254 -60.68 12.43 27.54
N LEU A 255 -59.35 12.56 27.63
CA LEU A 255 -58.68 13.80 28.01
C LEU A 255 -58.98 14.95 27.02
N SER A 256 -59.01 14.65 25.72
CA SER A 256 -59.39 15.63 24.69
C SER A 256 -60.84 16.07 24.83
N GLN A 257 -61.76 15.15 25.13
CA GLN A 257 -63.16 15.45 25.37
C GLN A 257 -63.35 16.32 26.62
N GLU A 258 -62.73 15.96 27.75
CA GLU A 258 -62.80 16.74 29.00
C GLU A 258 -62.27 18.18 28.80
N ASN A 259 -61.16 18.34 28.08
CA ASN A 259 -60.61 19.65 27.76
C ASN A 259 -61.52 20.46 26.83
N LEU A 260 -62.19 19.82 25.87
CA LEU A 260 -63.15 20.48 24.97
C LEU A 260 -64.39 20.95 25.75
N GLU A 261 -64.92 20.12 26.66
CA GLU A 261 -66.03 20.48 27.55
C GLU A 261 -65.67 21.65 28.49
N LYS A 262 -64.44 21.68 29.04
CA LYS A 262 -63.93 22.82 29.82
C LYS A 262 -63.88 24.11 28.99
N VAL A 263 -63.26 24.06 27.80
CA VAL A 263 -63.13 25.23 26.91
C VAL A 263 -64.50 25.75 26.46
N ASP A 264 -65.46 24.88 26.14
CA ASP A 264 -66.82 25.27 25.75
C ASP A 264 -67.58 25.94 26.92
N ASN A 265 -67.44 25.44 28.14
CA ASN A 265 -68.01 26.07 29.34
C ASN A 265 -67.41 27.45 29.64
N GLU A 266 -66.08 27.58 29.57
CA GLU A 266 -65.39 28.87 29.74
C GLU A 266 -65.75 29.86 28.63
N TRP A 267 -65.86 29.40 27.38
CA TRP A 267 -66.28 30.21 26.24
C TRP A 267 -67.71 30.75 26.42
N LYS A 268 -68.66 29.90 26.84
CA LYS A 268 -70.04 30.30 27.16
C LYS A 268 -70.08 31.35 28.26
N ALA A 269 -69.30 31.16 29.34
CA ALA A 269 -69.20 32.14 30.43
C ALA A 269 -68.62 33.48 29.96
N PHE A 270 -67.56 33.46 29.14
CA PHE A 270 -66.97 34.64 28.55
C PHE A 270 -67.93 35.39 27.62
N MET A 271 -68.65 34.68 26.75
CA MET A 271 -69.63 35.29 25.85
C MET A 271 -70.81 35.92 26.61
N ALA A 272 -71.29 35.27 27.67
CA ALA A 272 -72.31 35.84 28.55
C ALA A 272 -71.81 37.13 29.25
N LEU A 273 -70.58 37.13 29.78
CA LEU A 273 -69.98 38.32 30.37
C LEU A 273 -69.82 39.45 29.34
N LYS A 274 -69.36 39.12 28.13
CA LYS A 274 -69.19 40.08 27.03
C LYS A 274 -70.52 40.72 26.61
N GLN A 275 -71.59 39.94 26.51
CA GLN A 275 -72.95 40.43 26.27
C GLN A 275 -73.41 41.36 27.40
N GLN A 276 -73.24 40.95 28.67
CA GLN A 276 -73.61 41.77 29.83
C GLN A 276 -72.88 43.13 29.86
N VAL A 277 -71.57 43.14 29.62
CA VAL A 277 -70.75 44.36 29.60
C VAL A 277 -71.15 45.27 28.43
N ALA A 278 -71.36 44.72 27.23
CA ALA A 278 -71.82 45.48 26.07
C ALA A 278 -73.20 46.12 26.31
N VAL A 279 -74.15 45.35 26.85
CA VAL A 279 -75.49 45.86 27.20
C VAL A 279 -75.41 46.93 28.29
N ALA A 280 -74.59 46.74 29.32
CA ALA A 280 -74.43 47.74 30.40
C ALA A 280 -73.85 49.06 29.87
N ALA A 281 -72.83 49.01 29.00
CA ALA A 281 -72.23 50.19 28.39
C ALA A 281 -73.20 50.95 27.47
N LEU A 282 -73.95 50.22 26.62
CA LEU A 282 -74.87 50.81 25.64
C LEU A 282 -76.20 51.28 26.27
N SER A 283 -76.65 50.66 27.37
CA SER A 283 -77.93 50.97 28.03
C SER A 283 -78.08 52.41 28.47
N ARG A 284 -76.97 53.12 28.77
CA ARG A 284 -77.00 54.52 29.19
C ARG A 284 -77.35 55.49 28.06
N CYS A 285 -77.12 55.09 26.80
CA CYS A 285 -77.29 55.96 25.63
C CYS A 285 -78.45 55.54 24.73
N LEU A 286 -78.78 54.24 24.66
CA LEU A 286 -79.76 53.67 23.73
C LEU A 286 -81.00 53.07 24.43
N GLY A 287 -80.99 52.95 25.76
CA GLY A 287 -82.01 52.19 26.49
C GLY A 287 -81.80 50.67 26.40
N LYS A 288 -82.39 49.93 27.35
CA LYS A 288 -82.03 48.51 27.60
C LYS A 288 -82.32 47.57 26.42
N THR A 289 -83.46 47.72 25.77
CA THR A 289 -83.92 46.84 24.68
C THR A 289 -83.10 47.03 23.41
N GLU A 290 -82.81 48.28 23.05
CA GLU A 290 -82.05 48.62 21.85
C GLU A 290 -80.55 48.38 22.03
N ALA A 291 -80.02 48.58 23.25
CA ALA A 291 -78.69 48.13 23.65
C ALA A 291 -78.51 46.61 23.53
N LEU A 292 -79.50 45.82 23.94
CA LEU A 292 -79.50 44.36 23.82
C LEU A 292 -79.50 43.91 22.35
N ALA A 293 -80.42 44.43 21.54
CA ALA A 293 -80.48 44.11 20.11
C ALA A 293 -79.18 44.50 19.38
N LYS A 294 -78.57 45.65 19.72
CA LYS A 294 -77.30 46.09 19.13
C LYS A 294 -76.14 45.17 19.54
N ALA A 295 -76.05 44.80 20.82
CA ALA A 295 -75.01 43.90 21.33
C ALA A 295 -75.11 42.50 20.69
N GLU A 296 -76.31 41.93 20.63
CA GLU A 296 -76.55 40.62 20.00
C GLU A 296 -76.21 40.63 18.50
N ALA A 297 -76.61 41.68 17.76
CA ALA A 297 -76.23 41.82 16.35
C ALA A 297 -74.71 41.87 16.17
N THR A 298 -73.97 42.62 17.01
CA THR A 298 -72.51 42.67 16.92
C THR A 298 -71.85 41.32 17.26
N LEU A 299 -72.31 40.64 18.31
CA LEU A 299 -71.79 39.33 18.71
C LEU A 299 -72.07 38.25 17.66
N ALA A 300 -73.24 38.30 16.99
CA ALA A 300 -73.56 37.40 15.88
C ALA A 300 -72.63 37.62 14.68
N THR A 301 -72.33 38.87 14.31
CA THR A 301 -71.37 39.16 13.23
C THR A 301 -69.94 38.76 13.58
N GLU A 302 -69.55 38.86 14.85
CA GLU A 302 -68.25 38.41 15.32
C GLU A 302 -68.13 36.88 15.33
N GLN A 303 -69.16 36.17 15.82
CA GLN A 303 -69.18 34.72 15.83
C GLN A 303 -69.04 34.15 14.41
N LEU A 304 -69.72 34.72 13.42
CA LEU A 304 -69.60 34.30 12.02
C LEU A 304 -68.14 34.42 11.52
N ARG A 305 -67.45 35.51 11.86
CA ARG A 305 -66.02 35.71 11.52
C ARG A 305 -65.10 34.77 12.29
N GLN A 306 -65.44 34.44 13.53
CA GLN A 306 -64.71 33.46 14.33
C GLN A 306 -64.86 32.04 13.75
N ASP A 307 -66.05 31.67 13.29
CA ASP A 307 -66.32 30.38 12.65
C ASP A 307 -65.56 30.26 11.31
N GLU A 308 -65.51 31.33 10.51
CA GLU A 308 -64.67 31.42 9.32
C GLU A 308 -63.17 31.23 9.66
N LEU A 309 -62.67 31.90 10.70
CA LEU A 309 -61.29 31.77 11.16
C LEU A 309 -60.98 30.35 11.65
N VAL A 310 -61.90 29.69 12.36
CA VAL A 310 -61.76 28.29 12.79
C VAL A 310 -61.73 27.35 11.58
N LYS A 311 -62.61 27.54 10.58
CA LYS A 311 -62.59 26.79 9.32
C LYS A 311 -61.25 26.97 8.58
N LEU A 312 -60.72 28.19 8.49
CA LEU A 312 -59.42 28.46 7.87
C LEU A 312 -58.24 27.84 8.64
N ARG A 313 -58.22 27.95 9.97
CA ARG A 313 -57.22 27.30 10.83
C ARG A 313 -57.23 25.79 10.68
N MET A 314 -58.41 25.17 10.66
CA MET A 314 -58.57 23.73 10.41
C MET A 314 -58.04 23.32 9.02
N ARG A 315 -58.34 24.09 7.96
CA ARG A 315 -57.75 23.88 6.62
C ARG A 315 -56.21 23.98 6.67
N HIS A 316 -55.67 25.01 7.30
CA HIS A 316 -54.22 25.22 7.42
C HIS A 316 -53.52 24.06 8.15
N ILE A 317 -54.09 23.55 9.24
CA ILE A 317 -53.56 22.37 9.95
C ILE A 317 -53.58 21.13 9.04
N LYS A 318 -54.70 20.86 8.35
CA LYS A 318 -54.81 19.76 7.38
C LYS A 318 -53.77 19.86 6.24
N LEU A 319 -53.54 21.06 5.71
CA LEU A 319 -52.50 21.29 4.69
C LEU A 319 -51.09 21.09 5.25
N LYS A 320 -50.78 21.61 6.45
CA LYS A 320 -49.49 21.39 7.14
C LYS A 320 -49.22 19.89 7.34
N MET A 321 -50.20 19.13 7.80
CA MET A 321 -50.07 17.67 7.94
C MET A 321 -49.85 16.97 6.59
N LYS A 322 -50.55 17.39 5.52
CA LYS A 322 -50.33 16.85 4.18
C LYS A 322 -48.92 17.16 3.65
N ILE A 323 -48.44 18.38 3.83
CA ILE A 323 -47.07 18.79 3.46
C ILE A 323 -46.04 17.96 4.24
N HIS A 324 -46.25 17.72 5.53
CA HIS A 324 -45.33 16.91 6.33
C HIS A 324 -45.27 15.46 5.84
N ARG A 325 -46.42 14.80 5.58
CA ARG A 325 -46.45 13.44 5.00
C ARG A 325 -45.74 13.37 3.66
N LEU A 326 -46.07 14.27 2.73
CA LEU A 326 -45.42 14.33 1.40
C LEU A 326 -43.91 14.57 1.49
N LYS A 327 -43.42 15.28 2.52
CA LYS A 327 -41.97 15.45 2.75
C LYS A 327 -41.31 14.16 3.25
N VAL A 328 -41.97 13.41 4.13
CA VAL A 328 -41.47 12.10 4.60
C VAL A 328 -41.46 11.10 3.44
N GLU A 329 -42.56 11.00 2.69
CA GLU A 329 -42.66 10.16 1.48
C GLU A 329 -41.57 10.52 0.45
N LEU A 330 -41.30 11.82 0.23
CA LEU A 330 -40.23 12.25 -0.68
C LEU A 330 -38.84 11.92 -0.15
N GLN A 331 -38.59 12.08 1.15
CA GLN A 331 -37.31 11.70 1.76
C GLN A 331 -37.09 10.18 1.69
N GLU A 332 -38.12 9.38 1.97
CA GLU A 332 -38.07 7.92 1.80
C GLU A 332 -37.77 7.55 0.34
N VAL A 333 -38.37 8.24 -0.63
CA VAL A 333 -38.07 8.04 -2.07
C VAL A 333 -36.67 8.54 -2.45
N GLU A 334 -36.11 9.59 -1.83
CA GLU A 334 -34.70 9.98 -2.03
C GLU A 334 -33.71 9.00 -1.38
N GLU A 335 -34.10 8.32 -0.32
CA GLU A 335 -33.29 7.32 0.37
C GLU A 335 -33.31 5.96 -0.34
N HIS A 336 -34.49 5.49 -0.77
CA HIS A 336 -34.69 4.22 -1.49
C HIS A 336 -34.49 4.34 -3.01
N GLY A 337 -34.71 5.54 -3.58
CA GLY A 337 -34.54 5.85 -5.01
C GLY A 337 -33.10 6.19 -5.40
N ARG A 338 -32.16 6.16 -4.45
CA ARG A 338 -30.74 5.97 -4.77
C ARG A 338 -30.57 4.56 -5.31
N ASP A 339 -30.53 4.45 -6.63
CA ASP A 339 -30.25 3.23 -7.37
C ASP A 339 -29.07 2.47 -6.70
N PRO A 340 -29.25 1.19 -6.31
CA PRO A 340 -28.17 0.36 -5.77
C PRO A 340 -26.89 0.40 -6.60
N LEU A 341 -27.00 0.52 -7.93
CA LEU A 341 -25.85 0.67 -8.82
C LEU A 341 -25.13 2.01 -8.64
N GLN A 342 -25.87 3.11 -8.40
CA GLN A 342 -25.29 4.42 -8.10
C GLN A 342 -24.57 4.43 -6.74
N LEU A 343 -25.10 3.71 -5.74
CA LEU A 343 -24.43 3.52 -4.45
C LEU A 343 -23.13 2.72 -4.62
N GLN A 344 -23.17 1.59 -5.34
CA GLN A 344 -21.99 0.78 -5.65
C GLN A 344 -20.94 1.58 -6.44
N TYR A 345 -21.35 2.37 -7.42
CA TYR A 345 -20.45 3.25 -8.18
C TYR A 345 -19.76 4.28 -7.26
N ARG A 346 -20.51 4.91 -6.35
CA ARG A 346 -19.91 5.83 -5.36
C ARG A 346 -18.94 5.12 -4.42
N GLN A 347 -19.28 3.91 -3.95
CA GLN A 347 -18.37 3.09 -3.13
C GLN A 347 -17.08 2.74 -3.88
N LEU A 348 -17.17 2.29 -5.13
CA LEU A 348 -16.02 2.01 -5.99
C LEU A 348 -15.17 3.26 -6.25
N GLN A 349 -15.79 4.42 -6.43
CA GLN A 349 -15.09 5.70 -6.59
C GLN A 349 -14.34 6.10 -5.32
N THR A 350 -14.94 5.91 -4.14
CA THR A 350 -14.28 6.13 -2.83
C THR A 350 -13.10 5.17 -2.64
N ALA A 351 -13.30 3.87 -2.86
CA ALA A 351 -12.25 2.86 -2.75
C ALA A 351 -11.08 3.13 -3.72
N ARG A 352 -11.36 3.53 -4.96
CA ARG A 352 -10.33 3.95 -5.94
C ARG A 352 -9.55 5.18 -5.47
N LEU A 353 -10.22 6.16 -4.86
CA LEU A 353 -9.57 7.36 -4.31
C LEU A 353 -8.67 7.01 -3.11
N GLU A 354 -9.09 6.08 -2.26
CA GLU A 354 -8.29 5.58 -1.13
C GLU A 354 -7.07 4.79 -1.59
N GLN A 355 -7.24 3.88 -2.57
CA GLN A 355 -6.13 3.17 -3.21
C GLN A 355 -5.11 4.14 -3.83
N LYS A 356 -5.59 5.19 -4.53
CA LYS A 356 -4.71 6.22 -5.10
C LYS A 356 -3.92 6.96 -4.02
N LYS A 357 -4.58 7.39 -2.94
CA LYS A 357 -3.92 8.05 -1.79
C LYS A 357 -2.90 7.13 -1.11
N GLN A 358 -3.15 5.83 -1.06
CA GLN A 358 -2.23 4.86 -0.49
C GLN A 358 -0.99 4.67 -1.39
N ALA A 359 -1.19 4.51 -2.70
CA ALA A 359 -0.09 4.46 -3.67
C ALA A 359 0.74 5.76 -3.68
N GLU A 360 0.11 6.93 -3.49
CA GLU A 360 0.82 8.22 -3.36
C GLU A 360 1.72 8.23 -2.10
N LYS A 361 1.25 7.76 -0.94
CA LYS A 361 2.07 7.63 0.28
C LYS A 361 3.23 6.65 0.10
N GLU A 362 2.97 5.47 -0.47
CA GLU A 362 3.98 4.45 -0.72
C GLU A 362 5.06 4.95 -1.69
N ASN A 363 4.66 5.72 -2.71
CA ASN A 363 5.59 6.39 -3.61
C ASN A 363 6.43 7.46 -2.89
N GLU A 364 5.83 8.29 -2.03
CA GLU A 364 6.59 9.23 -1.20
C GLU A 364 7.59 8.53 -0.27
N GLU A 365 7.21 7.40 0.35
CA GLU A 365 8.10 6.60 1.20
C GLU A 365 9.23 5.95 0.38
N CYS A 366 8.92 5.43 -0.81
CA CYS A 366 9.92 4.94 -1.76
C CYS A 366 10.93 6.04 -2.13
N MET A 367 10.47 7.25 -2.47
CA MET A 367 11.35 8.39 -2.78
C MET A 367 12.19 8.83 -1.57
N LYS A 368 11.63 8.81 -0.35
CA LYS A 368 12.37 9.05 0.91
C LYS A 368 13.44 7.98 1.16
N LEU A 369 13.20 6.73 0.79
CA LEU A 369 14.18 5.63 0.87
C LEU A 369 15.26 5.76 -0.21
N GLN A 370 14.90 6.08 -1.45
CA GLN A 370 15.87 6.34 -2.53
C GLN A 370 16.82 7.48 -2.18
N ALA A 371 16.31 8.60 -1.63
CA ALA A 371 17.15 9.70 -1.16
C ALA A 371 18.15 9.28 -0.06
N LYS A 372 17.71 8.43 0.89
CA LYS A 372 18.61 7.84 1.91
C LYS A 372 19.67 6.92 1.28
N ILE A 373 19.31 6.13 0.28
CA ILE A 373 20.25 5.26 -0.44
C ILE A 373 21.30 6.10 -1.16
N ILE A 374 20.90 7.14 -1.90
CA ILE A 374 21.80 8.06 -2.61
C ILE A 374 22.78 8.71 -1.63
N SER A 375 22.29 9.32 -0.55
CA SER A 375 23.15 9.92 0.49
C SER A 375 24.10 8.89 1.14
N SER A 376 23.65 7.65 1.33
CA SER A 376 24.52 6.57 1.84
C SER A 376 25.61 6.19 0.83
N LEU A 377 25.30 6.17 -0.46
CA LEU A 377 26.26 5.89 -1.54
C LEU A 377 27.29 7.02 -1.68
N GLU A 378 26.90 8.28 -1.49
CA GLU A 378 27.82 9.43 -1.44
C GLU A 378 28.82 9.28 -0.28
N VAL A 379 28.34 8.95 0.92
CA VAL A 379 29.19 8.70 2.10
C VAL A 379 30.12 7.51 1.87
N LEU A 380 29.62 6.40 1.31
CA LEU A 380 30.44 5.23 0.97
C LEU A 380 31.51 5.56 -0.08
N THR A 381 31.19 6.42 -1.06
CA THR A 381 32.15 6.90 -2.06
C THR A 381 33.25 7.73 -1.42
N ASN A 382 32.90 8.67 -0.54
CA ASN A 382 33.86 9.47 0.24
C ASN A 382 34.78 8.59 1.12
N ILE A 383 34.24 7.54 1.74
CA ILE A 383 35.01 6.57 2.52
C ILE A 383 35.95 5.76 1.62
N LYS A 384 35.49 5.30 0.45
CA LYS A 384 36.29 4.58 -0.54
C LYS A 384 37.46 5.42 -1.06
N GLU A 385 37.23 6.70 -1.34
CA GLU A 385 38.27 7.66 -1.72
C GLU A 385 39.29 7.85 -0.61
N LYS A 386 38.86 8.16 0.61
CA LYS A 386 39.75 8.29 1.78
C LYS A 386 40.57 7.03 2.03
N LEU A 387 39.97 5.85 1.89
CA LEU A 387 40.67 4.58 2.00
C LEU A 387 41.73 4.43 0.89
N SER A 388 41.42 4.80 -0.35
CA SER A 388 42.40 4.79 -1.46
C SER A 388 43.56 5.76 -1.22
N TRP A 389 43.29 6.96 -0.68
CA TRP A 389 44.32 7.91 -0.28
C TRP A 389 45.22 7.35 0.83
N CYS A 390 44.63 6.79 1.90
CA CYS A 390 45.39 6.17 2.99
C CYS A 390 46.22 4.97 2.50
N GLN A 391 45.69 4.14 1.59
CA GLN A 391 46.44 3.03 0.99
C GLN A 391 47.63 3.51 0.15
N LYS A 392 47.47 4.60 -0.61
CA LYS A 392 48.58 5.22 -1.35
C LYS A 392 49.64 5.77 -0.39
N GLU A 393 49.23 6.47 0.67
CA GLU A 393 50.17 6.97 1.68
C GLU A 393 50.92 5.84 2.40
N VAL A 394 50.22 4.77 2.82
CA VAL A 394 50.86 3.61 3.45
C VAL A 394 51.91 2.97 2.54
N LYS A 395 51.67 2.87 1.23
CA LYS A 395 52.68 2.40 0.26
C LYS A 395 53.91 3.30 0.22
N VAL A 396 53.72 4.62 0.07
CA VAL A 396 54.82 5.60 0.06
C VAL A 396 55.60 5.59 1.38
N LYS A 397 54.93 5.44 2.53
CA LYS A 397 55.59 5.30 3.84
C LYS A 397 56.35 3.98 3.97
N GLY A 398 55.84 2.88 3.39
CA GLY A 398 56.53 1.61 3.31
C GLY A 398 57.79 1.68 2.44
N GLU A 399 57.74 2.37 1.30
CA GLU A 399 58.90 2.63 0.43
C GLU A 399 59.95 3.49 1.15
N GLN A 400 59.54 4.57 1.83
CA GLN A 400 60.42 5.39 2.67
C GLN A 400 61.09 4.59 3.79
N LEU A 401 60.34 3.69 4.45
CA LEU A 401 60.89 2.79 5.47
C LEU A 401 61.92 1.83 4.87
N ALA A 402 61.60 1.19 3.74
CA ALA A 402 62.52 0.27 3.05
C ALA A 402 63.81 0.96 2.58
N GLU A 403 63.74 2.22 2.12
CA GLU A 403 64.94 3.01 1.81
C GLU A 403 65.78 3.24 3.07
N VAL A 404 65.16 3.69 4.17
CA VAL A 404 65.86 3.91 5.45
C VAL A 404 66.50 2.63 5.95
N GLU A 405 65.80 1.49 5.94
CA GLU A 405 66.34 0.18 6.31
C GLU A 405 67.52 -0.22 5.42
N ALA A 406 67.46 0.02 4.11
CA ALA A 406 68.57 -0.20 3.20
C ALA A 406 69.77 0.73 3.53
N THR A 407 69.55 2.01 3.89
CA THR A 407 70.65 2.89 4.34
C THR A 407 71.28 2.38 5.65
N VAL A 408 70.47 1.87 6.58
CA VAL A 408 70.92 1.31 7.86
C VAL A 408 71.72 0.01 7.62
N ALA A 409 71.26 -0.86 6.73
CA ALA A 409 71.99 -2.06 6.32
C ALA A 409 73.35 -1.71 5.69
N ARG A 410 73.39 -0.74 4.77
CA ARG A 410 74.65 -0.20 4.19
C ARG A 410 75.59 0.34 5.28
N LYS A 411 75.10 1.16 6.20
CA LYS A 411 75.89 1.69 7.33
C LYS A 411 76.40 0.60 8.27
N ARG A 412 75.59 -0.41 8.60
CA ARG A 412 75.98 -1.60 9.39
C ARG A 412 77.08 -2.42 8.70
N HIS A 413 76.99 -2.60 7.38
CA HIS A 413 78.03 -3.28 6.60
C HIS A 413 79.36 -2.50 6.62
N ILE A 414 79.33 -1.19 6.36
CA ILE A 414 80.52 -0.32 6.41
C ILE A 414 81.15 -0.35 7.80
N LEU A 415 80.36 -0.21 8.86
CA LEU A 415 80.84 -0.30 10.26
C LEU A 415 81.49 -1.66 10.56
N THR A 416 80.96 -2.76 10.01
CA THR A 416 81.52 -4.09 10.19
C THR A 416 82.85 -4.24 9.45
N ARG A 417 82.95 -3.71 8.21
CA ARG A 417 84.20 -3.69 7.42
C ARG A 417 85.28 -2.85 8.10
N THR A 418 84.96 -1.65 8.58
CA THR A 418 85.92 -0.77 9.28
C THR A 418 86.35 -1.34 10.63
N LYS A 419 85.44 -1.99 11.39
CA LYS A 419 85.81 -2.74 12.60
C LYS A 419 86.78 -3.89 12.28
N LYS A 420 86.55 -4.66 11.20
CA LYS A 420 87.46 -5.72 10.76
C LYS A 420 88.84 -5.18 10.39
N GLU A 421 88.91 -4.08 9.63
CA GLU A 421 90.20 -3.48 9.24
C GLU A 421 90.94 -2.89 10.43
N ARG A 422 90.24 -2.18 11.34
CA ARG A 422 90.83 -1.72 12.61
C ARG A 422 91.40 -2.88 13.44
N ASN A 423 90.67 -3.99 13.54
CA ASN A 423 91.16 -5.18 14.25
C ASN A 423 92.35 -5.84 13.54
N ARG A 424 92.43 -5.77 12.20
CA ARG A 424 93.60 -6.20 11.43
C ARG A 424 94.79 -5.30 11.73
N LEU A 425 94.66 -4.00 11.55
CA LEU A 425 95.72 -3.02 11.85
C LEU A 425 96.19 -3.10 13.30
N GLN A 426 95.29 -3.37 14.25
CA GLN A 426 95.64 -3.59 15.66
C GLN A 426 96.52 -4.86 15.83
N ARG A 427 96.16 -5.98 15.17
CA ARG A 427 96.98 -7.20 15.16
C ARG A 427 98.33 -7.00 14.45
N ASP A 428 98.34 -6.31 13.32
CA ASP A 428 99.55 -6.08 12.55
C ASP A 428 100.48 -5.08 13.27
N ASN A 429 99.94 -4.07 13.97
CA ASN A 429 100.70 -3.19 14.87
C ASN A 429 101.30 -3.95 16.06
N GLN A 430 100.55 -4.90 16.63
CA GLN A 430 101.02 -5.76 17.72
C GLN A 430 102.15 -6.68 17.24
N ARG A 431 102.00 -7.33 16.08
CA ARG A 431 103.06 -8.12 15.43
C ARG A 431 104.31 -7.28 15.12
N LEU A 432 104.14 -6.04 14.65
CA LEU A 432 105.28 -5.14 14.41
C LEU A 432 105.98 -4.72 15.71
N LYS A 433 105.27 -4.61 16.82
CA LYS A 433 105.88 -4.41 18.16
C LYS A 433 106.66 -5.64 18.62
N GLU A 434 106.14 -6.84 18.36
CA GLU A 434 106.81 -8.11 18.65
C GLU A 434 108.07 -8.28 17.80
N CYS A 435 107.97 -8.12 16.47
CA CYS A 435 109.11 -8.22 15.54
C CYS A 435 110.18 -7.14 15.74
N ARG A 436 109.85 -6.01 16.35
CA ARG A 436 110.83 -4.97 16.71
C ARG A 436 111.83 -5.45 17.78
N GLY A 437 111.48 -6.47 18.58
CA GLY A 437 112.38 -7.08 19.55
C GLY A 437 113.15 -6.07 20.38
N LEU A 438 114.49 -6.23 20.42
CA LEU A 438 115.38 -5.34 21.17
C LEU A 438 115.40 -3.90 20.63
N LEU A 439 115.24 -3.68 19.32
CA LEU A 439 115.17 -2.33 18.72
C LEU A 439 113.92 -1.56 19.17
N GLY A 440 112.89 -2.25 19.67
CA GLY A 440 111.72 -1.63 20.30
C GLY A 440 111.99 -1.04 21.69
N ASN A 441 113.07 -1.48 22.36
CA ASN A 441 113.44 -1.08 23.71
C ASN A 441 114.84 -0.46 23.73
N MET A 442 114.89 0.85 23.48
CA MET A 442 116.13 1.65 23.43
C MET A 442 117.01 1.54 24.68
N VAL A 443 116.44 1.27 25.86
CA VAL A 443 117.20 1.11 27.11
C VAL A 443 117.98 -0.19 27.06
N LEU A 444 117.29 -1.31 26.82
CA LEU A 444 117.90 -2.63 26.77
C LEU A 444 118.86 -2.78 25.58
N LEU A 445 118.59 -2.11 24.44
CA LEU A 445 119.52 -2.04 23.31
C LEU A 445 120.82 -1.32 23.70
N ARG A 446 120.74 -0.14 24.32
CA ARG A 446 121.93 0.59 24.78
C ARG A 446 122.74 -0.17 25.82
N ASP A 447 122.08 -0.94 26.69
CA ASP A 447 122.78 -1.74 27.69
C ASP A 447 123.45 -2.97 27.05
N PHE A 448 122.87 -3.55 25.98
CA PHE A 448 123.54 -4.55 25.15
C PHE A 448 124.75 -3.97 24.41
N GLU A 449 124.61 -2.78 23.79
CA GLU A 449 125.72 -2.06 23.13
C GLU A 449 126.90 -1.85 24.09
N LYS A 450 126.65 -1.24 25.27
CA LYS A 450 127.68 -1.06 26.32
C LYS A 450 128.33 -2.38 26.76
N THR A 451 127.55 -3.46 26.84
CA THR A 451 128.05 -4.78 27.25
C THR A 451 128.94 -5.38 26.15
N ALA A 452 128.57 -5.22 24.88
CA ALA A 452 129.39 -5.62 23.75
C ALA A 452 130.69 -4.81 23.66
N ASP A 453 130.62 -3.49 23.83
CA ASP A 453 131.80 -2.61 23.89
C ASP A 453 132.76 -3.03 25.03
N PHE A 454 132.21 -3.37 26.20
CA PHE A 454 132.96 -3.87 27.34
C PHE A 454 133.59 -5.25 27.10
N CYS A 455 132.88 -6.15 26.41
CA CYS A 455 133.44 -7.44 25.98
C CYS A 455 134.58 -7.26 24.96
N ASN A 456 134.43 -6.36 23.97
CA ASN A 456 135.48 -6.07 22.99
C ASN A 456 136.75 -5.53 23.68
N LEU A 457 136.60 -4.62 24.65
CA LEU A 457 137.71 -4.11 25.46
C LEU A 457 138.40 -5.23 26.28
N LEU A 458 137.63 -6.18 26.80
CA LEU A 458 138.16 -7.37 27.48
C LEU A 458 138.91 -8.30 26.51
N GLU A 459 138.42 -8.49 25.28
CA GLU A 459 139.10 -9.27 24.25
C GLU A 459 140.41 -8.61 23.79
N GLU A 460 140.42 -7.28 23.60
CA GLU A 460 141.64 -6.52 23.32
C GLU A 460 142.69 -6.68 24.44
N GLN A 461 142.28 -6.59 25.71
CA GLN A 461 143.16 -6.85 26.86
C GLN A 461 143.68 -8.30 26.90
N LEU A 462 142.84 -9.27 26.50
CA LEU A 462 143.22 -10.68 26.44
C LEU A 462 144.23 -10.92 25.29
N GLU A 463 144.06 -10.26 24.15
CA GLU A 463 145.00 -10.32 23.03
C GLU A 463 146.32 -9.59 23.35
N GLU A 464 146.29 -8.44 24.02
CA GLU A 464 147.50 -7.82 24.60
C GLU A 464 148.23 -8.79 25.54
N LEU A 465 147.50 -9.49 26.41
CA LEU A 465 148.09 -10.47 27.34
C LEU A 465 148.66 -11.69 26.61
N LYS A 466 148.03 -12.18 25.53
CA LYS A 466 148.60 -13.21 24.65
C LYS A 466 149.84 -12.72 23.93
N CYS A 467 149.85 -11.48 23.42
CA CYS A 467 151.03 -10.87 22.81
C CYS A 467 152.18 -10.78 23.82
N ARG A 468 151.93 -10.28 25.04
CA ARG A 468 152.92 -10.27 26.13
C ARG A 468 153.36 -11.69 26.53
N GLN A 469 152.46 -12.67 26.53
CA GLN A 469 152.82 -14.08 26.77
C GLN A 469 153.71 -14.63 25.65
N ALA A 470 153.42 -14.32 24.38
CA ALA A 470 154.24 -14.69 23.24
C ALA A 470 155.63 -14.02 23.29
N GLU A 471 155.70 -12.73 23.64
CA GLU A 471 156.94 -12.01 23.89
C GLU A 471 157.75 -12.61 25.05
N LEU A 472 157.08 -12.99 26.15
CA LEU A 472 157.71 -13.66 27.29
C LEU A 472 158.21 -15.07 26.92
N VAL A 473 157.46 -15.84 26.13
CA VAL A 473 157.89 -17.15 25.61
C VAL A 473 159.09 -16.98 24.67
N PHE A 474 159.07 -15.97 23.79
CA PHE A 474 160.16 -15.66 22.88
C PHE A 474 161.42 -15.18 23.63
N SER A 475 161.26 -14.38 24.69
CA SER A 475 162.37 -13.96 25.55
C SER A 475 162.94 -15.13 26.36
N CYS A 476 162.09 -15.97 26.97
CA CYS A 476 162.50 -17.20 27.66
C CYS A 476 163.21 -18.19 26.72
N GLY A 477 162.81 -18.28 25.45
CA GLY A 477 163.54 -19.02 24.42
C GLY A 477 164.95 -18.46 24.16
N ARG A 478 165.12 -17.14 24.21
CA ARG A 478 166.41 -16.45 24.09
C ARG A 478 167.32 -16.67 25.31
N TRP A 479 166.77 -16.69 26.53
CA TRP A 479 167.51 -17.02 27.75
C TRP A 479 167.92 -18.51 27.79
N ARG A 480 167.05 -19.43 27.35
CA ARG A 480 167.36 -20.87 27.30
C ARG A 480 168.51 -21.21 26.34
N LYS A 481 168.71 -20.44 25.26
CA LYS A 481 169.88 -20.57 24.37
C LYS A 481 171.19 -20.03 24.97
N LYS A 482 171.15 -19.20 26.03
CA LYS A 482 172.35 -18.70 26.72
C LYS A 482 172.90 -19.63 27.80
N MET A 483 172.14 -20.64 28.25
CA MET A 483 172.59 -21.56 29.30
C MET A 483 173.23 -22.87 28.80
N ASN A 484 173.12 -23.20 27.50
CA ASN A 484 173.60 -24.47 26.94
C ASN A 484 174.95 -24.33 26.16
N ILE A 485 175.81 -23.39 26.53
CA ILE A 485 177.14 -23.17 25.91
C ILE A 485 178.27 -23.21 26.97
N SER A 486 178.00 -23.73 28.18
CA SER A 486 179.03 -23.98 29.19
C SER A 486 178.66 -25.13 30.14
N GLN A 487 178.66 -26.35 29.59
CA GLN A 487 179.29 -27.54 30.17
C GLN A 487 179.49 -28.59 29.07
#